data_AF-A0A653G4A7-F1
#
_entry.id   AF-A0A653G4A7-F1
#
_cell.length_a   1.000
_cell.length_b   1.000
_cell.length_c   1.000
_cell.angle_alpha   90.00
_cell.angle_beta   90.00
_cell.angle_gamma   90.00
#
_symmetry.space_group_name_H-M   'P 1'
#
loop_
_entity.id
_entity.type
_entity.pdbx_description
1 polymer ?
#
loop_
_entity_poly.entity_id
_entity_poly.type
_entity_poly.pdbx_seq_one_letter_code
_entity_poly.pdbx_strand_id
1 'polypeptide(L)'
;MTTTKNEYVLDSFAGSGTTGAVAHKLGRKWIMIELGEHAETHCFKRLKGVIDAIDQSGISKEVGWQGGGGFKYFELGDSLFVQDEDLRLTVINPKMYNGSLIRAVLKVEGFRLKNPDNGLHGISGTTAAHVTEQYLTQEYVDTLLNEIGDKAKFIVIYAKTISSKLKVPEYIEIRRIPDVLLKKFNV
;
A
#
# COMPACT_ATOMS: atom_id res chain seq x y z
N MET A 1 -34.77 1.35 3.67
CA MET A 1 -33.33 1.63 3.51
C MET A 1 -32.60 0.31 3.33
N THR A 2 -31.66 0.22 2.40
CA THR A 2 -30.96 -1.03 2.03
C THR A 2 -29.78 -1.37 2.95
N THR A 3 -29.23 -0.38 3.67
CA THR A 3 -28.12 -0.57 4.61
C THR A 3 -28.39 0.08 5.97
N THR A 4 -27.68 -0.38 7.00
CA THR A 4 -27.72 0.11 8.38
C THR A 4 -26.39 0.74 8.82
N LYS A 5 -26.34 1.30 10.03
CA LYS A 5 -25.12 1.91 10.59
C LYS A 5 -23.98 0.89 10.63
N ASN A 6 -22.75 1.33 10.37
CA ASN A 6 -21.53 0.51 10.29
C ASN A 6 -21.40 -0.48 9.11
N GLU A 7 -22.43 -0.61 8.27
CA GLU A 7 -22.30 -1.35 7.02
C GLU A 7 -21.54 -0.56 5.95
N TYR A 8 -21.09 -1.27 4.91
CA TYR A 8 -20.30 -0.70 3.82
C TYR A 8 -21.18 -0.21 2.68
N VAL A 9 -20.81 0.95 2.15
CA VAL A 9 -21.35 1.52 0.90
C VAL A 9 -20.19 1.67 -0.08
N LEU A 10 -20.34 1.14 -1.29
CA LEU A 10 -19.39 1.32 -2.38
C LEU A 10 -20.05 2.19 -3.44
N ASP A 11 -19.33 3.20 -3.89
CA ASP A 11 -19.67 3.98 -5.08
C ASP A 11 -18.46 4.02 -6.00
N SER A 12 -18.61 3.44 -7.20
CA SER A 12 -17.54 3.39 -8.20
C SER A 12 -17.50 4.60 -9.12
N PHE A 13 -18.44 5.53 -8.98
CA PHE A 13 -18.57 6.76 -9.76
C PHE A 13 -18.89 7.93 -8.82
N ALA A 14 -17.99 8.19 -7.89
CA ALA A 14 -18.26 9.05 -6.74
C ALA A 14 -18.65 10.49 -7.16
N GLY A 15 -18.16 10.97 -8.30
CA GLY A 15 -18.38 12.29 -8.85
C GLY A 15 -18.01 13.38 -7.84
N SER A 16 -19.02 14.10 -7.36
CA SER A 16 -18.86 15.13 -6.34
C SER A 16 -18.76 14.59 -4.91
N GLY A 17 -18.85 13.28 -4.69
CA GLY A 17 -18.77 12.63 -3.37
C GLY A 17 -20.09 12.58 -2.60
N THR A 18 -21.25 12.73 -3.26
CA THR A 18 -22.57 12.79 -2.59
C THR A 18 -22.86 11.51 -1.80
N THR A 19 -22.62 10.34 -2.39
CA THR A 19 -22.84 9.04 -1.74
C THR A 19 -21.98 8.91 -0.49
N GLY A 20 -20.69 9.27 -0.57
CA GLY A 20 -19.78 9.30 0.57
C GLY A 20 -20.23 10.27 1.66
N ALA A 21 -20.65 11.49 1.28
CA ALA A 21 -21.13 12.49 2.22
C ALA A 21 -22.37 12.03 3.01
N VAL A 22 -23.36 11.47 2.32
CA VAL A 22 -24.58 10.93 2.95
C VAL A 22 -24.26 9.70 3.79
N ALA A 23 -23.47 8.76 3.27
CA ALA A 23 -23.06 7.55 4.00
C ALA A 23 -22.31 7.90 5.29
N HIS A 24 -21.40 8.88 5.23
CA HIS A 24 -20.64 9.33 6.38
C HIS A 24 -21.54 9.94 7.46
N LYS A 25 -22.42 10.87 7.08
CA LYS A 25 -23.37 11.56 7.99
C LYS A 25 -24.32 10.58 8.69
N LEU A 26 -24.63 9.46 8.04
CA LEU A 26 -25.48 8.41 8.61
C LEU A 26 -24.69 7.29 9.33
N GLY A 27 -23.38 7.46 9.55
CA GLY A 27 -22.55 6.52 10.29
C GLY A 27 -22.27 5.19 9.58
N ARG A 28 -22.21 5.20 8.24
CA ARG A 28 -21.82 4.04 7.41
C ARG A 28 -20.34 4.10 7.06
N LYS A 29 -19.76 2.94 6.81
CA LYS A 29 -18.42 2.84 6.20
C LYS A 29 -18.57 2.98 4.70
N TRP A 30 -17.60 3.58 4.04
CA TRP A 30 -17.72 3.80 2.60
C TRP A 30 -16.39 3.68 1.86
N ILE A 31 -16.49 3.32 0.58
CA ILE A 31 -15.41 3.32 -0.40
C ILE A 31 -15.93 4.09 -1.61
N MET A 32 -15.24 5.18 -1.96
CA MET A 32 -15.55 6.01 -3.11
C MET A 32 -14.42 5.86 -4.12
N ILE A 33 -14.76 5.62 -5.39
CA ILE A 33 -13.80 5.56 -6.49
C ILE A 33 -14.20 6.64 -7.50
N GLU A 34 -13.22 7.40 -7.95
CA GLU A 34 -13.39 8.42 -8.99
C GLU A 34 -12.14 8.46 -9.87
N LEU A 35 -12.34 8.73 -11.17
CA LEU A 35 -11.29 8.77 -12.17
C LEU A 35 -10.92 10.23 -12.50
N GLY A 36 -9.61 10.49 -12.60
CA GLY A 36 -9.08 11.78 -13.00
C GLY A 36 -9.20 12.85 -11.92
N GLU A 37 -9.01 14.10 -12.33
CA GLU A 37 -8.84 15.24 -11.42
C GLU A 37 -10.08 15.53 -10.56
N HIS A 38 -11.26 15.03 -10.94
CA HIS A 38 -12.50 15.19 -10.18
C HIS A 38 -12.42 14.55 -8.78
N ALA A 39 -11.62 13.49 -8.64
CA ALA A 39 -11.37 12.84 -7.36
C ALA A 39 -10.81 13.84 -6.32
N GLU A 40 -9.89 14.72 -6.74
CA GLU A 40 -9.26 15.71 -5.86
C GLU A 40 -10.01 17.03 -5.82
N THR A 41 -10.37 17.53 -7.00
CA THR A 41 -10.94 18.87 -7.14
C THR A 41 -12.34 18.99 -6.57
N HIS A 42 -13.13 17.91 -6.59
CA HIS A 42 -14.53 17.89 -6.15
C HIS A 42 -14.74 16.93 -4.98
N CYS A 43 -14.51 15.63 -5.19
CA CYS A 43 -14.85 14.58 -4.22
C CYS A 43 -14.08 14.75 -2.91
N PHE A 44 -12.74 14.84 -2.97
CA PHE A 44 -11.89 15.02 -1.80
C PHE A 44 -12.22 16.31 -1.04
N LYS A 45 -12.32 17.45 -1.74
CA LYS A 45 -12.63 18.74 -1.10
C LYS A 45 -13.98 18.70 -0.38
N ARG A 46 -15.01 18.11 -1.02
CA ARG A 46 -16.33 17.99 -0.40
C ARG A 46 -16.29 17.09 0.82
N LEU A 47 -15.71 15.89 0.71
CA LEU A 47 -15.64 14.94 1.81
C LEU A 47 -14.84 15.52 2.98
N LYS A 48 -13.74 16.24 2.71
CA LYS A 48 -13.03 17.01 3.73
C LYS A 48 -13.95 18.03 4.41
N GLY A 49 -14.73 18.79 3.64
CA GLY A 49 -15.74 19.71 4.17
C GLY A 49 -16.82 19.01 5.02
N VAL A 50 -17.19 17.76 4.72
CA VAL A 50 -18.09 16.96 5.56
C VAL A 50 -17.43 16.65 6.90
N ILE A 51 -16.16 16.22 6.92
CA ILE A 51 -15.41 15.95 8.15
C ILE A 51 -15.28 17.22 9.00
N ASP A 52 -14.96 18.36 8.36
CA ASP A 52 -14.72 19.64 9.02
C ASP A 52 -16.03 20.38 9.40
N ALA A 53 -17.20 19.76 9.21
CA ALA A 53 -18.54 20.36 9.42
C ALA A 53 -18.85 21.59 8.54
N ILE A 54 -18.05 21.86 7.51
CA ILE A 54 -18.25 22.97 6.57
C ILE A 54 -19.35 22.64 5.55
N ASP A 55 -19.45 21.38 5.11
CA ASP A 55 -20.52 20.93 4.21
C ASP A 55 -21.84 20.76 4.98
N GLN A 56 -22.66 21.81 4.92
CA GLN A 56 -24.03 21.84 5.45
C GLN A 56 -25.10 21.52 4.39
N SER A 57 -24.71 20.92 3.26
CA SER A 57 -25.61 20.51 2.18
C SER A 57 -26.26 19.15 2.43
N GLY A 58 -27.33 18.87 1.67
CA GLY A 58 -28.07 17.61 1.76
C GLY A 58 -28.66 17.39 3.15
N ILE A 59 -28.47 16.20 3.71
CA ILE A 59 -29.09 15.77 4.97
C ILE A 59 -28.46 16.39 6.24
N SER A 60 -27.48 17.30 6.14
CA SER A 60 -26.74 17.81 7.32
C SER A 60 -27.66 18.37 8.39
N LYS A 61 -28.66 19.17 8.02
CA LYS A 61 -29.62 19.76 8.96
C LYS A 61 -30.53 18.72 9.60
N GLU A 62 -31.01 17.76 8.80
CA GLU A 62 -31.94 16.71 9.23
C GLU A 62 -31.31 15.81 10.28
N VAL A 63 -30.01 15.53 10.15
CA VAL A 63 -29.26 14.68 11.10
C VAL A 63 -28.46 15.47 12.13
N GLY A 64 -28.57 16.81 12.14
CA GLY A 64 -27.83 17.68 13.05
C GLY A 64 -26.31 17.51 12.95
N TRP A 65 -25.75 17.32 11.74
CA TRP A 65 -24.36 17.00 11.52
C TRP A 65 -23.40 18.09 12.03
N GLN A 66 -22.44 17.70 12.89
CA GLN A 66 -21.44 18.59 13.50
C GLN A 66 -20.00 18.27 13.06
N GLY A 67 -19.82 17.48 12.00
CA GLY A 67 -18.49 17.01 11.58
C GLY A 67 -17.97 15.81 12.38
N GLY A 68 -16.69 15.49 12.16
CA GLY A 68 -15.98 14.38 12.79
C GLY A 68 -15.73 13.20 11.84
N GLY A 69 -15.08 12.17 12.38
CA GLY A 69 -14.64 11.00 11.61
C GLY A 69 -13.38 11.29 10.78
N GLY A 70 -13.16 10.48 9.74
CA GLY A 70 -12.05 10.66 8.82
C GLY A 70 -12.09 9.63 7.71
N PHE A 71 -11.26 9.85 6.70
CA PHE A 71 -11.09 8.93 5.59
C PHE A 71 -9.63 8.88 5.16
N LYS A 72 -9.28 7.84 4.40
CA LYS A 72 -7.98 7.73 3.74
C LYS A 72 -8.19 7.96 2.25
N TYR A 73 -7.31 8.76 1.67
CA TYR A 73 -7.25 8.97 0.23
C TYR A 73 -6.13 8.11 -0.36
N PHE A 74 -6.42 7.42 -1.45
CA PHE A 74 -5.48 6.57 -2.16
C PHE A 74 -5.55 6.88 -3.64
N GLU A 75 -4.40 6.90 -4.29
CA GLU A 75 -4.27 6.96 -5.74
C GLU A 75 -3.82 5.60 -6.26
N LEU A 76 -4.32 5.21 -7.43
CA LEU A 76 -3.87 4.01 -8.11
C LEU A 76 -2.53 4.30 -8.78
N GLY A 77 -1.45 3.66 -8.29
CA GLY A 77 -0.12 3.77 -8.89
C GLY A 77 0.01 3.00 -10.21
N ASP A 78 1.17 3.18 -10.86
CA ASP A 78 1.54 2.40 -12.05
C ASP A 78 1.45 0.88 -11.80
N SER A 79 1.19 0.11 -12.86
CA SER A 79 1.23 -1.35 -12.81
C SER A 79 2.60 -1.85 -12.38
N LEU A 80 2.64 -2.93 -11.58
CA LEU A 80 3.87 -3.60 -11.18
C LEU A 80 4.59 -4.27 -12.35
N PHE A 81 3.84 -4.66 -13.37
CA PHE A 81 4.33 -5.36 -14.54
C PHE A 81 3.95 -4.62 -15.81
N VAL A 82 4.85 -4.66 -16.80
CA VAL A 82 4.62 -4.17 -18.15
C VAL A 82 5.09 -5.22 -19.15
N GLN A 83 4.52 -5.20 -20.35
CA GLN A 83 4.99 -6.01 -21.45
C GLN A 83 6.14 -5.29 -22.15
N ASP A 84 7.28 -5.97 -22.26
CA ASP A 84 8.37 -5.55 -23.13
C ASP A 84 7.97 -5.90 -24.58
N GLU A 85 7.77 -4.90 -25.44
CA GLU A 85 7.25 -5.11 -26.79
C GLU A 85 8.26 -5.84 -27.70
N ASP A 86 9.54 -5.56 -27.53
CA ASP A 86 10.62 -6.14 -28.32
C ASP A 86 10.84 -7.61 -27.97
N LEU A 87 10.84 -7.92 -26.67
CA LEU A 87 11.09 -9.27 -26.16
C LEU A 87 9.82 -10.11 -26.02
N ARG A 88 8.64 -9.48 -26.06
CA ARG A 88 7.32 -10.08 -25.76
C ARG A 88 7.29 -10.77 -24.39
N LEU A 89 8.01 -10.21 -23.43
CA LEU A 89 8.10 -10.73 -22.06
C LEU A 89 7.41 -9.79 -21.08
N THR A 90 6.76 -10.36 -20.08
CA THR A 90 6.30 -9.62 -18.91
C THR A 90 7.50 -9.32 -18.01
N VAL A 91 7.77 -8.03 -17.77
CA VAL A 91 8.86 -7.57 -16.90
C VAL A 91 8.32 -6.71 -15.77
N ILE A 92 9.09 -6.61 -14.68
CA ILE A 92 8.82 -5.63 -13.63
C ILE A 92 8.89 -4.23 -14.26
N ASN A 93 7.88 -3.42 -14.03
CA ASN A 93 7.78 -2.08 -14.57
C ASN A 93 9.02 -1.24 -14.16
N PRO A 94 9.81 -0.72 -15.12
CA PRO A 94 10.99 0.09 -14.82
C PRO A 94 10.69 1.36 -13.98
N LYS A 95 9.43 1.83 -13.94
CA LYS A 95 9.05 2.93 -13.05
C LYS A 95 9.02 2.56 -11.56
N MET A 96 9.04 1.26 -11.24
CA MET A 96 8.91 0.78 -9.86
C MET A 96 10.19 0.87 -9.04
N TYR A 97 11.35 1.21 -9.63
CA TYR A 97 12.61 1.28 -8.87
C TYR A 97 12.60 2.33 -7.75
N ASN A 98 13.54 2.19 -6.81
CA ASN A 98 13.63 2.93 -5.55
C ASN A 98 12.52 2.55 -4.55
N GLY A 99 11.98 3.54 -3.82
CA GLY A 99 11.02 3.30 -2.74
C GLY A 99 9.72 2.62 -3.18
N SER A 100 9.35 2.70 -4.46
CA SER A 100 8.11 2.11 -4.99
C SER A 100 8.15 0.58 -4.97
N LEU A 101 9.26 -0.04 -5.37
CA LEU A 101 9.42 -1.50 -5.37
C LEU A 101 9.40 -2.04 -3.94
N ILE A 102 10.09 -1.35 -3.02
CA ILE A 102 10.07 -1.68 -1.60
C ILE A 102 8.63 -1.69 -1.09
N ARG A 103 7.87 -0.62 -1.32
CA ARG A 103 6.46 -0.52 -0.89
C ARG A 103 5.60 -1.62 -1.50
N ALA A 104 5.79 -1.91 -2.78
CA ALA A 104 5.05 -2.95 -3.49
C ALA A 104 5.32 -4.34 -2.91
N VAL A 105 6.60 -4.74 -2.80
CA VAL A 105 7.00 -6.05 -2.27
C VAL A 105 6.47 -6.24 -0.85
N LEU A 106 6.65 -5.25 0.02
CA LEU A 106 6.14 -5.31 1.39
C LEU A 106 4.62 -5.46 1.43
N LYS A 107 3.89 -4.67 0.63
CA LYS A 107 2.43 -4.70 0.61
C LYS A 107 1.90 -6.04 0.10
N VAL A 108 2.50 -6.55 -0.99
CA VAL A 108 2.20 -7.84 -1.58
C VAL A 108 2.43 -8.95 -0.57
N GLU A 109 3.53 -8.90 0.17
CA GLU A 109 3.91 -9.88 1.19
C GLU A 109 3.24 -9.68 2.56
N GLY A 110 2.36 -8.69 2.69
CA GLY A 110 1.57 -8.45 3.90
C GLY A 110 2.33 -7.73 5.03
N PHE A 111 3.50 -7.15 4.75
CA PHE A 111 4.24 -6.33 5.69
C PHE A 111 3.65 -4.91 5.78
N ARG A 112 3.66 -4.36 6.99
CA ARG A 112 3.43 -2.92 7.19
C ARG A 112 4.74 -2.19 6.98
N LEU A 113 4.72 -1.13 6.18
CA LEU A 113 5.87 -0.26 5.97
C LEU A 113 6.32 0.33 7.31
N LYS A 114 7.63 0.27 7.58
CA LYS A 114 8.29 0.90 8.72
C LYS A 114 9.48 1.70 8.18
N ASN A 115 9.61 2.95 8.60
CA ASN A 115 10.66 3.84 8.05
C ASN A 115 12.06 3.32 8.43
N PRO A 116 13.07 3.39 7.54
CA PRO A 116 14.08 2.34 7.44
C PRO A 116 15.51 2.78 7.74
N ASP A 117 15.73 3.65 8.72
CA ASP A 117 17.07 4.16 9.05
C ASP A 117 18.07 3.08 9.54
N ASN A 118 17.77 1.79 9.38
CA ASN A 118 18.58 0.65 9.82
C ASN A 118 18.39 -0.62 8.95
N GLY A 119 18.04 -0.47 7.66
CA GLY A 119 17.84 -1.63 6.77
C GLY A 119 16.56 -2.44 7.03
N LEU A 120 15.66 -2.04 7.93
CA LEU A 120 14.34 -2.66 8.07
C LEU A 120 13.26 -1.84 7.36
N HIS A 121 12.71 -2.38 6.28
CA HIS A 121 11.67 -1.70 5.49
C HIS A 121 10.25 -2.01 5.94
N GLY A 122 10.01 -3.19 6.53
CA GLY A 122 8.67 -3.57 6.97
C GLY A 122 8.64 -4.55 8.13
N ILE A 123 7.47 -4.64 8.77
CA ILE A 123 7.23 -5.57 9.89
C ILE A 123 5.88 -6.27 9.76
N SER A 124 5.85 -7.56 10.11
CA SER A 124 4.66 -8.38 10.25
C SER A 124 4.83 -9.30 11.47
N GLY A 125 4.09 -9.01 12.55
CA GLY A 125 4.30 -9.69 13.82
C GLY A 125 5.74 -9.51 14.34
N THR A 126 6.47 -10.61 14.48
CA THR A 126 7.89 -10.64 14.91
C THR A 126 8.89 -10.68 13.75
N THR A 127 8.40 -10.71 12.51
CA THR A 127 9.20 -10.81 11.30
C THR A 127 9.42 -9.44 10.70
N ALA A 128 10.68 -9.12 10.40
CA ALA A 128 11.06 -7.92 9.68
C ALA A 128 11.41 -8.24 8.22
N ALA A 129 11.24 -7.26 7.34
CA ALA A 129 11.55 -7.40 5.93
C ALA A 129 12.56 -6.35 5.49
N HIS A 130 13.56 -6.80 4.74
CA HIS A 130 14.46 -5.97 3.96
C HIS A 130 14.22 -6.23 2.46
N VAL A 131 14.32 -5.20 1.64
CA VAL A 131 14.06 -5.28 0.19
C VAL A 131 15.18 -4.52 -0.48
N THR A 132 15.94 -5.19 -1.35
CA THR A 132 17.07 -4.58 -2.06
C THR A 132 17.01 -4.86 -3.55
N GLU A 133 17.33 -3.83 -4.32
CA GLU A 133 17.54 -3.93 -5.77
C GLU A 133 18.97 -4.33 -6.11
N GLN A 134 19.87 -4.27 -5.13
CA GLN A 134 21.27 -4.61 -5.29
C GLN A 134 21.47 -6.13 -5.37
N TYR A 135 22.62 -6.52 -5.91
CA TYR A 135 23.04 -7.91 -5.91
C TYR A 135 23.36 -8.35 -4.47
N LEU A 136 22.68 -9.38 -3.99
CA LEU A 136 22.84 -9.86 -2.62
C LEU A 136 24.09 -10.73 -2.48
N THR A 137 25.13 -10.19 -1.84
CA THR A 137 26.40 -10.87 -1.51
C THR A 137 26.45 -11.25 -0.02
N GLN A 138 27.43 -12.07 0.37
CA GLN A 138 27.62 -12.43 1.78
C GLN A 138 27.94 -11.17 2.61
N GLU A 139 28.84 -10.33 2.11
CA GLU A 139 29.22 -9.05 2.74
C GLU A 139 28.02 -8.12 2.94
N TYR A 140 27.11 -8.06 1.96
CA TYR A 140 25.88 -7.27 2.10
C TYR A 140 25.01 -7.79 3.24
N VAL A 141 24.81 -9.12 3.30
CA VAL A 141 24.03 -9.74 4.37
C VAL A 141 24.68 -9.48 5.72
N ASP A 142 25.98 -9.68 5.85
CA ASP A 142 26.70 -9.49 7.11
C ASP A 142 26.60 -8.03 7.61
N THR A 143 26.74 -7.07 6.69
CA THR A 143 26.57 -5.64 6.98
C THR A 143 25.15 -5.33 7.45
N LEU A 144 24.14 -5.82 6.71
CA LEU A 144 22.74 -5.63 7.04
C LEU A 144 22.40 -6.21 8.43
N LEU A 145 22.91 -7.40 8.76
CA LEU A 145 22.69 -8.02 10.07
C LEU A 145 23.33 -7.22 11.20
N ASN A 146 24.49 -6.62 10.98
CA ASN A 146 25.12 -5.72 11.95
C ASN A 146 24.30 -4.45 12.19
N GLU A 147 23.69 -3.88 11.14
CA GLU A 147 22.81 -2.69 11.27
C GLU A 147 21.47 -3.00 11.96
N ILE A 148 20.90 -4.17 11.66
CA ILE A 148 19.65 -4.62 12.27
C ILE A 148 19.87 -4.99 13.74
N GLY A 149 20.96 -5.69 14.07
CA GLY A 149 21.19 -6.23 15.41
C GLY A 149 20.02 -7.06 15.93
N ASP A 150 19.68 -6.91 17.21
CA ASP A 150 18.61 -7.68 17.86
C ASP A 150 17.19 -7.10 17.65
N LYS A 151 17.02 -6.18 16.70
CA LYS A 151 15.74 -5.47 16.48
C LYS A 151 14.65 -6.36 15.87
N ALA A 152 14.99 -7.55 15.38
CA ALA A 152 14.06 -8.49 14.77
C ALA A 152 14.41 -9.94 15.12
N LYS A 153 13.38 -10.77 15.35
CA LYS A 153 13.57 -12.22 15.62
C LYS A 153 13.74 -13.04 14.36
N PHE A 154 13.04 -12.65 13.29
CA PHE A 154 13.10 -13.27 11.98
C PHE A 154 13.22 -12.17 10.93
N ILE A 155 14.02 -12.41 9.90
CA ILE A 155 14.24 -11.42 8.83
C ILE A 155 14.04 -12.11 7.49
N VAL A 156 13.23 -11.50 6.62
CA VAL A 156 13.08 -11.90 5.23
C VAL A 156 13.76 -10.86 4.35
N ILE A 157 14.73 -11.29 3.56
CA ILE A 157 15.46 -10.45 2.60
C ILE A 157 14.91 -10.73 1.20
N TYR A 158 14.30 -9.72 0.60
CA TYR A 158 13.85 -9.75 -0.79
C TYR A 158 14.90 -9.12 -1.68
N ALA A 159 15.45 -9.87 -2.63
CA ALA A 159 16.47 -9.37 -3.55
C ALA A 159 16.11 -9.65 -5.01
N LYS A 160 16.53 -8.76 -5.91
CA LYS A 160 16.38 -8.96 -7.36
C LYS A 160 17.26 -10.12 -7.85
N THR A 161 18.51 -10.11 -7.39
CA THR A 161 19.55 -11.07 -7.80
C THR A 161 20.34 -11.50 -6.58
N ILE A 162 20.66 -12.80 -6.48
CA ILE A 162 21.23 -13.42 -5.28
C ILE A 162 22.48 -14.21 -5.65
N SER A 163 23.53 -14.10 -4.85
CA SER A 163 24.72 -14.94 -4.97
C SER A 163 24.41 -16.41 -4.66
N SER A 164 24.96 -17.33 -5.47
CA SER A 164 24.75 -18.78 -5.30
C SER A 164 25.40 -19.37 -4.04
N LYS A 165 26.26 -18.62 -3.36
CA LYS A 165 27.07 -19.10 -2.22
C LYS A 165 26.80 -18.35 -0.91
N LEU A 166 25.56 -17.94 -0.66
CA LEU A 166 25.21 -17.31 0.62
C LEU A 166 25.10 -18.34 1.74
N LYS A 167 25.68 -18.01 2.89
CA LYS A 167 25.52 -18.72 4.15
C LYS A 167 24.78 -17.80 5.10
N VAL A 168 23.52 -18.12 5.37
CA VAL A 168 22.68 -17.33 6.27
C VAL A 168 22.21 -18.16 7.47
N PRO A 169 22.06 -17.54 8.65
CA PRO A 169 21.48 -18.20 9.83
C PRO A 169 20.03 -18.65 9.59
N GLU A 170 19.53 -19.59 10.41
CA GLU A 170 18.16 -20.13 10.29
C GLU A 170 17.04 -19.09 10.46
N TYR A 171 17.32 -18.00 11.17
CA TYR A 171 16.34 -16.92 11.37
C TYR A 171 16.25 -15.95 10.17
N ILE A 172 17.01 -16.21 9.10
CA ILE A 172 17.03 -15.44 7.86
C ILE A 172 16.44 -16.26 6.72
N GLU A 173 15.47 -15.69 6.03
CA GLU A 173 14.95 -16.22 4.78
C GLU A 173 15.28 -15.27 3.63
N ILE A 174 15.79 -15.80 2.51
CA ILE A 174 16.02 -15.01 1.30
C ILE A 174 15.01 -15.40 0.24
N ARG A 175 14.35 -14.40 -0.35
CA ARG A 175 13.38 -14.57 -1.44
C ARG A 175 13.76 -13.71 -2.65
N ARG A 176 13.51 -14.24 -3.85
CA ARG A 176 13.67 -13.47 -5.09
C ARG A 176 12.43 -12.63 -5.35
N ILE A 177 12.65 -11.34 -5.62
CA ILE A 177 11.56 -10.40 -5.93
C ILE A 177 10.72 -10.87 -7.12
N PRO A 178 11.29 -11.27 -8.28
CA PRO A 178 10.48 -11.74 -9.41
C PRO A 178 9.56 -12.90 -9.05
N ASP A 179 10.09 -13.92 -8.36
CA ASP A 179 9.35 -15.13 -8.00
C ASP A 179 8.19 -14.83 -7.05
N VAL A 180 8.40 -13.94 -6.09
CA VAL A 180 7.39 -13.50 -5.12
C VAL A 180 6.25 -12.75 -5.80
N LEU A 181 6.59 -11.82 -6.71
CA LEU A 181 5.60 -11.03 -7.41
C LEU A 181 4.83 -11.91 -8.42
N LEU A 182 5.52 -12.69 -9.27
CA LEU A 182 4.89 -13.53 -10.30
C LEU A 182 3.93 -14.56 -9.70
N LYS A 183 4.31 -15.21 -8.59
CA LYS A 183 3.46 -16.21 -7.91
C LYS A 183 2.13 -15.63 -7.43
N LYS A 184 2.08 -14.34 -7.09
CA LYS A 184 0.88 -13.71 -6.53
C LYS A 184 -0.04 -13.11 -7.57
N PHE A 185 0.46 -12.79 -8.75
CA PHE A 185 -0.31 -12.06 -9.76
C PHE A 185 -0.75 -12.91 -10.97
N ASN A 186 -0.40 -14.21 -11.03
CA ASN A 186 -0.75 -15.11 -12.15
C ASN A 186 -0.57 -14.43 -13.53
N VAL A 187 0.57 -13.75 -13.71
CA VAL A 187 0.92 -13.03 -14.94
C VAL A 187 1.74 -13.92 -15.86
#